data_AF-A0AAV1M2S9-F1
#
_entry.id   AF-A0AAV1M2S9-F1
#
_cell.length_a   1.000
_cell.length_b   1.000
_cell.length_c   1.000
_cell.angle_alpha   90.00
_cell.angle_beta   90.00
_cell.angle_gamma   90.00
#
_symmetry.space_group_name_H-M   'P 1'
#
loop_
_entity.id
_entity.type
_entity.pdbx_description
1 polymer ?
#
loop_
_entity_poly.entity_id
_entity_poly.type
_entity_poly.pdbx_seq_one_letter_code
_entity_poly.pdbx_strand_id
1 'polypeptide(L)'
;MGNLPSPRVQPTRCFQNVGIDFAGPFMVKESRRRNARTYKAYVCVFVCLAVKAIHLEAVTELSTSAFLAALDRFVSRRGLCTFIVTDCGTNFIGARRYLNELQQMISKNKDSLESSLAKRNINWRLNPPTGSNFGGIFESGVKSMKFHLKRVIGLQVLTFEELITILTKVEAILNSRPLCCLSPDPNEVDILTPGHFLVHGSLISLPEPELSNEYVPPRARWQMLQKLTQSFWHIWQRDYLHTLQQRAKWFREQPNIHVGDIVLIVDSNLPPLEWRSGRVQDVHPGKDGVVRVVTLRTTNGLLKRPVNKLCPLPLNQ
;
A
#
# COMPACT_ATOMS: atom_id res chain seq x y z
N MET A 1 -17.03 -7.61 -18.59
CA MET A 1 -16.13 -7.53 -17.42
C MET A 1 -15.50 -8.91 -17.26
N GLY A 2 -14.18 -9.03 -17.27
CA GLY A 2 -13.53 -10.34 -17.08
C GLY A 2 -13.61 -10.76 -15.61
N ASN A 3 -13.87 -12.04 -15.35
CA ASN A 3 -13.92 -12.59 -14.00
C ASN A 3 -12.59 -12.32 -13.26
N LEU A 4 -12.68 -11.80 -12.04
CA LEU A 4 -11.50 -11.62 -11.18
C LEU A 4 -10.93 -13.02 -10.85
N PRO A 5 -9.60 -13.20 -10.91
CA PRO A 5 -8.98 -14.49 -10.61
C PRO A 5 -9.32 -14.94 -9.18
N SER A 6 -9.61 -16.24 -8.99
CA SER A 6 -10.07 -16.81 -7.71
C SER A 6 -9.24 -16.45 -6.46
N PRO A 7 -7.90 -16.26 -6.52
CA PRO A 7 -7.12 -15.82 -5.35
C PRO A 7 -7.50 -14.43 -4.81
N ARG A 8 -8.31 -13.66 -5.53
CA ARG A 8 -8.83 -12.33 -5.12
C ARG A 8 -10.18 -12.37 -4.42
N VAL A 9 -10.94 -13.45 -4.61
CA VAL A 9 -12.36 -13.52 -4.19
C VAL A 9 -12.52 -14.41 -2.96
N GLN A 10 -11.50 -15.25 -2.66
CA GLN A 10 -11.52 -16.08 -1.46
C GLN A 10 -10.95 -15.33 -0.25
N PRO A 11 -11.67 -15.30 0.89
CA PRO A 11 -11.15 -14.78 2.14
C PRO A 11 -9.95 -15.62 2.56
N THR A 12 -8.77 -15.00 2.57
CA THR A 12 -7.50 -15.64 2.89
C THR A 12 -6.74 -14.77 3.86
N ARG A 13 -5.78 -15.37 4.58
CA ARG A 13 -4.90 -14.63 5.48
C ARG A 13 -4.16 -13.54 4.69
N CYS A 14 -3.95 -12.38 5.30
CA CYS A 14 -3.13 -11.34 4.69
C CYS A 14 -1.76 -11.92 4.29
N PHE A 15 -1.31 -11.59 3.07
CA PHE A 15 -0.08 -12.10 2.45
C PHE A 15 -0.03 -13.61 2.16
N GLN A 16 -1.15 -14.33 2.21
CA GLN A 16 -1.19 -15.71 1.75
C GLN A 16 -1.02 -15.83 0.22
N ASN A 17 -1.67 -14.93 -0.51
CA ASN A 17 -1.54 -14.78 -1.96
C ASN A 17 -0.87 -13.43 -2.26
N VAL A 18 0.28 -13.44 -2.94
CA VAL A 18 1.15 -12.26 -3.08
C VAL A 18 1.53 -12.00 -4.53
N GLY A 19 1.41 -10.75 -4.97
CA GLY A 19 2.08 -10.25 -6.17
C GLY A 19 3.40 -9.59 -5.78
N ILE A 20 4.49 -9.88 -6.51
CA ILE A 20 5.81 -9.32 -6.23
C ILE A 20 6.36 -8.62 -7.47
N ASP A 21 6.95 -7.45 -7.25
CA ASP A 21 7.54 -6.59 -8.28
C ASP A 21 8.74 -5.83 -7.71
N PHE A 22 9.60 -5.27 -8.56
CA PHE A 22 10.71 -4.40 -8.17
C PHE A 22 10.47 -2.94 -8.55
N ALA A 23 10.93 -2.02 -7.70
CA ALA A 23 10.98 -0.59 -7.95
C ALA A 23 12.40 -0.06 -7.86
N GLY A 24 12.67 1.04 -8.56
CA GLY A 24 13.98 1.71 -8.57
C GLY A 24 14.51 1.91 -10.00
N PRO A 25 15.82 2.19 -10.13
CA PRO A 25 16.80 2.30 -9.06
C PRO A 25 16.63 3.57 -8.20
N PHE A 26 17.07 3.51 -6.96
CA PHE A 26 17.27 4.62 -6.03
C PHE A 26 18.76 4.79 -5.77
N MET A 27 19.25 6.03 -5.72
CA MET A 27 20.66 6.28 -5.42
C MET A 27 20.90 6.28 -3.92
N VAL A 28 21.77 5.38 -3.48
CA VAL A 28 22.17 5.22 -2.08
C VAL A 28 23.68 5.49 -1.94
N LYS A 29 24.10 6.03 -0.81
CA LYS A 29 25.52 6.19 -0.44
C LYS A 29 25.90 5.21 0.66
N GLU A 30 27.12 4.71 0.57
CA GLU A 30 27.68 3.73 1.51
C GLU A 30 27.82 4.29 2.94
N SER A 31 28.16 5.57 3.06
CA SER A 31 28.31 6.22 4.36
C SER A 31 27.99 7.70 4.32
N ARG A 32 28.02 8.34 5.50
CA ARG A 32 27.82 9.79 5.63
C ARG A 32 29.08 10.60 5.31
N ARG A 33 30.20 9.96 4.95
CA ARG A 33 31.46 10.64 4.64
C ARG A 33 31.34 11.51 3.37
N ARG A 34 32.10 12.60 3.34
CA ARG A 34 32.26 13.40 2.11
C ARG A 34 32.88 12.50 1.04
N ASN A 35 32.28 12.47 -0.15
CA ASN A 35 32.66 11.60 -1.28
C ASN A 35 32.48 10.09 -1.06
N ALA A 36 31.59 9.66 -0.16
CA ALA A 36 31.23 8.25 -0.06
C ALA A 36 30.70 7.72 -1.42
N ARG A 37 31.09 6.49 -1.76
CA ARG A 37 30.64 5.84 -3.00
C ARG A 37 29.11 5.76 -3.01
N THR A 38 28.53 6.08 -4.16
CA THR A 38 27.11 5.88 -4.41
C THR A 38 26.89 4.64 -5.26
N TYR A 39 25.78 3.96 -5.01
CA TYR A 39 25.37 2.77 -5.72
C TYR A 39 23.85 2.75 -5.86
N LYS A 40 23.36 1.91 -6.77
CA LYS A 40 21.92 1.73 -6.99
C LYS A 40 21.37 0.76 -5.97
N ALA A 41 20.27 1.12 -5.33
CA ALA A 41 19.43 0.23 -4.57
C ALA A 41 18.08 0.08 -5.26
N TYR A 42 17.37 -0.98 -4.92
CA TYR A 42 16.05 -1.32 -5.44
C TYR A 42 15.13 -1.65 -4.27
N VAL A 43 13.83 -1.66 -4.55
CA VAL A 43 12.80 -2.01 -3.56
C VAL A 43 12.04 -3.21 -4.08
N CYS A 44 12.07 -4.32 -3.35
CA CYS A 44 11.19 -5.43 -3.59
C CYS A 44 9.82 -5.11 -2.96
N VAL A 45 8.78 -5.10 -3.78
CA VAL A 45 7.42 -4.71 -3.42
C VAL A 45 6.58 -5.97 -3.37
N PHE A 46 6.11 -6.33 -2.17
CA PHE A 46 5.17 -7.43 -1.95
C PHE A 46 3.79 -6.85 -1.76
N VAL A 47 2.79 -7.38 -2.46
CA VAL A 47 1.41 -6.94 -2.31
C VAL A 47 0.47 -8.11 -2.10
N CYS A 48 -0.27 -8.06 -1.00
CA CYS A 48 -1.31 -9.03 -0.69
C CYS A 48 -2.47 -8.91 -1.69
N LEU A 49 -2.83 -10.00 -2.36
CA LEU A 49 -3.88 -10.00 -3.37
C LEU A 49 -5.30 -9.97 -2.77
N ALA A 50 -5.46 -10.36 -1.50
CA ALA A 50 -6.74 -10.30 -0.79
C ALA A 50 -7.08 -8.88 -0.30
N VAL A 51 -6.31 -8.35 0.66
CA VAL A 51 -6.60 -7.05 1.30
C VAL A 51 -5.79 -5.89 0.72
N LYS A 52 -4.99 -6.12 -0.32
CA LYS A 52 -4.14 -5.11 -0.97
C LYS A 52 -3.11 -4.49 0.01
N ALA A 53 -2.75 -5.16 1.11
CA ALA A 53 -1.66 -4.72 1.98
C ALA A 53 -0.32 -4.75 1.24
N ILE A 54 0.58 -3.81 1.54
CA ILE A 54 1.88 -3.66 0.90
C ILE A 54 2.97 -3.95 1.92
N HIS A 55 4.05 -4.59 1.47
CA HIS A 55 5.29 -4.73 2.23
C HIS A 55 6.49 -4.37 1.34
N LEU A 56 7.44 -3.61 1.89
CA LEU A 56 8.55 -3.02 1.14
C LEU A 56 9.90 -3.46 1.72
N GLU A 57 10.74 -4.03 0.87
CA GLU A 57 12.10 -4.47 1.24
C GLU A 57 13.15 -3.75 0.40
N ALA A 58 14.10 -3.07 1.05
CA ALA A 58 15.26 -2.54 0.36
C ALA A 58 16.23 -3.66 -0.02
N VAL A 59 16.76 -3.62 -1.24
CA VAL A 59 17.84 -4.48 -1.71
C VAL A 59 18.91 -3.66 -2.43
N THR A 60 20.13 -4.15 -2.44
CA THR A 60 21.27 -3.46 -3.07
C THR A 60 21.47 -3.84 -4.54
N GLU A 61 20.79 -4.87 -5.03
CA GLU A 61 20.96 -5.39 -6.39
C GLU A 61 19.71 -6.14 -6.89
N LEU A 62 19.59 -6.33 -8.21
CA LEU A 62 18.53 -7.11 -8.86
C LEU A 62 18.98 -8.55 -9.16
N SER A 63 19.55 -9.23 -8.16
CA SER A 63 19.98 -10.62 -8.28
C SER A 63 18.95 -11.58 -7.68
N THR A 64 19.07 -12.87 -8.02
CA THR A 64 18.28 -13.93 -7.38
C THR A 64 18.56 -14.03 -5.88
N SER A 65 19.82 -13.93 -5.46
CA SER A 65 20.21 -13.99 -4.04
C SER A 65 19.64 -12.83 -3.23
N ALA A 66 19.71 -11.60 -3.75
CA ALA A 66 19.13 -10.44 -3.08
C ALA A 66 17.61 -10.53 -2.96
N PHE A 67 16.94 -11.06 -3.99
CA PHE A 67 15.50 -11.31 -3.94
C PHE A 67 15.14 -12.42 -2.93
N LEU A 68 15.88 -13.54 -2.90
CA LEU A 68 15.67 -14.59 -1.90
C LEU A 68 15.83 -14.06 -0.47
N ALA A 69 16.83 -13.22 -0.22
CA ALA A 69 17.01 -12.56 1.07
C ALA A 69 15.84 -11.62 1.42
N ALA A 70 15.28 -10.90 0.43
CA ALA A 70 14.07 -10.08 0.64
C ALA A 70 12.83 -10.94 0.91
N LEU A 71 12.66 -12.05 0.19
CA LEU A 71 11.57 -13.00 0.40
C LEU A 71 11.65 -13.62 1.80
N ASP A 72 12.84 -13.97 2.26
CA ASP A 72 13.06 -14.54 3.60
C ASP A 72 12.71 -13.53 4.72
N ARG A 73 13.14 -12.27 4.57
CA ARG A 73 12.74 -11.18 5.48
C ARG A 73 11.23 -10.96 5.50
N PHE A 74 10.60 -10.97 4.33
CA PHE A 74 9.15 -10.86 4.21
C PHE A 74 8.44 -12.03 4.90
N VAL A 75 8.82 -13.28 4.61
CA VAL A 75 8.22 -14.47 5.23
C VAL A 75 8.43 -14.48 6.73
N SER A 76 9.59 -14.08 7.21
CA SER A 76 9.90 -13.97 8.64
C SER A 76 9.01 -12.96 9.37
N ARG A 77 8.57 -11.89 8.68
CA ARG A 77 7.68 -10.85 9.25
C ARG A 77 6.20 -11.11 9.03
N ARG A 78 5.84 -11.67 7.88
CA ARG A 78 4.45 -11.75 7.38
C ARG A 78 3.93 -13.18 7.30
N GLY A 79 4.76 -14.17 7.61
CA GLY A 79 4.45 -15.59 7.48
C GLY A 79 4.57 -16.10 6.04
N LEU A 80 4.67 -17.41 5.90
CA LEU A 80 4.80 -18.07 4.60
C LEU A 80 3.56 -17.81 3.73
N CYS A 81 3.81 -17.54 2.44
CA CYS A 81 2.77 -17.42 1.42
C CYS A 81 2.53 -18.79 0.75
N THR A 82 1.32 -19.01 0.26
CA THR A 82 0.96 -20.23 -0.48
C THR A 82 0.96 -20.00 -1.98
N PHE A 83 0.85 -18.74 -2.42
CA PHE A 83 0.80 -18.38 -3.83
C PHE A 83 1.58 -17.09 -4.10
N ILE A 84 2.47 -17.15 -5.09
CA ILE A 84 3.26 -16.02 -5.57
C ILE A 84 2.97 -15.78 -7.06
N VAL A 85 2.79 -14.52 -7.42
CA VAL A 85 2.75 -14.06 -8.81
C VAL A 85 3.85 -13.03 -9.05
N THR A 86 4.69 -13.25 -10.06
CA THR A 86 5.73 -12.31 -10.49
C THR A 86 5.74 -12.14 -12.01
N ASP A 87 6.47 -11.15 -12.51
CA ASP A 87 6.84 -11.12 -13.94
C ASP A 87 7.94 -12.16 -14.25
N CYS A 88 8.37 -12.20 -15.52
CA CYS A 88 9.45 -13.07 -16.01
C CYS A 88 10.86 -12.49 -15.77
N GLY A 89 11.06 -11.63 -14.77
CA GLY A 89 12.38 -11.15 -14.38
C GLY A 89 13.36 -12.29 -14.08
N THR A 90 14.61 -12.18 -14.52
CA THR A 90 15.62 -13.24 -14.38
C THR A 90 15.91 -13.59 -12.92
N ASN A 91 15.87 -12.59 -12.04
CA ASN A 91 15.95 -12.75 -10.58
C ASN A 91 14.83 -13.66 -10.03
N PHE A 92 13.57 -13.45 -10.46
CA PHE A 92 12.43 -14.27 -10.06
C PHE A 92 12.47 -15.68 -10.66
N ILE A 93 12.86 -15.80 -11.93
CA ILE A 93 13.03 -17.11 -12.59
C ILE A 93 14.07 -17.95 -11.84
N GLY A 94 15.21 -17.34 -11.49
CA GLY A 94 16.26 -18.01 -10.72
C GLY A 94 15.79 -18.43 -9.33
N ALA A 95 15.07 -17.56 -8.62
CA ALA A 95 14.54 -17.88 -7.29
C ALA A 95 13.49 -18.99 -7.32
N ARG A 96 12.58 -18.96 -8.30
CA ARG A 96 11.60 -20.03 -8.51
C ARG A 96 12.29 -21.36 -8.76
N ARG A 97 13.34 -21.39 -9.59
CA ARG A 97 14.13 -22.60 -9.85
C ARG A 97 14.75 -23.14 -8.56
N TYR A 98 15.43 -22.28 -7.80
CA TYR A 98 16.05 -22.63 -6.52
C TYR A 98 15.05 -23.25 -5.53
N LEU A 99 13.88 -22.64 -5.36
CA LEU A 99 12.85 -23.17 -4.45
C LEU A 99 12.27 -24.51 -4.92
N ASN A 100 12.07 -24.68 -6.24
CA ASN A 100 11.62 -25.94 -6.80
C ASN A 100 12.65 -27.06 -6.57
N GLU A 101 13.94 -26.77 -6.74
CA GLU A 101 15.03 -27.73 -6.49
C GLU A 101 15.07 -28.15 -5.02
N LEU A 102 14.97 -27.19 -4.09
CA LEU A 102 14.86 -27.47 -2.65
C LEU A 102 13.66 -28.36 -2.34
N GLN A 103 12.50 -28.08 -2.92
CA GLN A 103 11.30 -28.88 -2.71
C GLN A 103 11.48 -30.32 -3.22
N GLN A 104 12.14 -30.49 -4.37
CA GLN A 104 12.44 -31.82 -4.92
C GLN A 104 13.41 -32.60 -4.03
N MET A 105 14.40 -31.93 -3.42
CA MET A 105 15.32 -32.57 -2.47
C MET A 105 14.59 -33.08 -1.23
N ILE A 106 13.74 -32.24 -0.63
CA ILE A 106 12.91 -32.60 0.53
C ILE A 106 11.92 -33.73 0.17
N SER A 107 11.31 -33.68 -1.02
CA SER A 107 10.34 -34.72 -1.39
C SER A 107 10.96 -36.11 -1.62
N LYS A 108 12.28 -36.21 -1.80
CA LYS A 108 12.99 -37.48 -2.00
C LYS A 108 13.34 -38.19 -0.69
N ASN A 109 13.48 -37.47 0.41
CA ASN A 109 13.80 -38.02 1.73
C ASN A 109 12.49 -38.31 2.49
N LYS A 110 12.16 -39.59 2.68
CA LYS A 110 10.86 -40.06 3.18
C LYS A 110 10.69 -40.06 4.71
N ASP A 111 11.43 -39.22 5.43
CA ASP A 111 11.33 -39.17 6.89
C ASP A 111 10.11 -38.34 7.34
N SER A 112 9.48 -38.76 8.45
CA SER A 112 8.20 -38.21 8.95
C SER A 112 8.21 -36.70 9.21
N LEU A 113 9.37 -36.13 9.55
CA LEU A 113 9.59 -34.69 9.74
C LEU A 113 9.45 -33.90 8.42
N GLU A 114 9.84 -34.50 7.30
CA GLU A 114 9.82 -33.86 5.97
C GLU A 114 8.41 -33.78 5.39
N SER A 115 7.46 -34.60 5.86
CA SER A 115 6.05 -34.51 5.44
C SER A 115 5.40 -33.16 5.79
N SER A 116 5.84 -32.51 6.87
CA SER A 116 5.37 -31.17 7.26
C SER A 116 6.09 -30.06 6.49
N LEU A 117 7.34 -30.28 6.06
CA LEU A 117 8.10 -29.35 5.22
C LEU A 117 7.62 -29.40 3.76
N ALA A 118 7.31 -30.58 3.24
CA ALA A 118 6.72 -30.77 1.91
C ALA A 118 5.35 -30.07 1.77
N LYS A 119 4.60 -29.92 2.87
CA LYS A 119 3.33 -29.15 2.92
C LYS A 119 3.53 -27.63 2.80
N ARG A 120 4.76 -27.11 2.95
CA ARG A 120 5.09 -25.68 2.84
C ARG A 120 5.34 -25.24 1.39
N ASN A 121 4.74 -25.94 0.42
CA ASN A 121 4.93 -25.64 -0.99
C ASN A 121 4.31 -24.30 -1.36
N ILE A 122 5.08 -23.47 -2.09
CA ILE A 122 4.63 -22.20 -2.64
C ILE A 122 4.26 -22.43 -4.10
N ASN A 123 2.98 -22.24 -4.45
CA ASN A 123 2.57 -22.22 -5.85
C ASN A 123 3.03 -20.92 -6.52
N TRP A 124 4.05 -20.99 -7.37
CA TRP A 124 4.64 -19.84 -8.06
C TRP A 124 4.19 -19.76 -9.51
N ARG A 125 3.49 -18.67 -9.87
CA ARG A 125 3.08 -18.34 -11.23
C ARG A 125 3.89 -17.17 -11.80
N LEU A 126 4.38 -17.33 -13.01
CA LEU A 126 4.96 -16.22 -13.80
C LEU A 126 3.88 -15.64 -14.70
N ASN A 127 3.76 -14.32 -14.75
CA ASN A 127 2.91 -13.63 -15.69
C ASN A 127 3.53 -13.69 -17.10
N PRO A 128 2.73 -13.86 -18.16
CA PRO A 128 3.23 -13.76 -19.52
C PRO A 128 3.91 -12.40 -19.75
N PRO A 129 4.97 -12.31 -20.58
CA PRO A 129 5.71 -11.06 -20.83
C PRO A 129 4.84 -9.87 -21.29
N THR A 130 3.69 -10.15 -21.91
CA THR A 130 2.69 -9.19 -22.38
C THR A 130 1.38 -9.21 -21.58
N GLY A 131 1.30 -10.04 -20.55
CA GLY A 131 0.13 -10.26 -19.72
C GLY A 131 0.11 -9.36 -18.48
N SER A 132 0.11 -8.04 -18.66
CA SER A 132 -0.16 -7.05 -17.59
C SER A 132 -1.63 -7.00 -17.19
N ASN A 133 -2.38 -8.10 -17.36
CA ASN A 133 -3.84 -8.08 -17.41
C ASN A 133 -4.50 -8.90 -16.29
N PHE A 134 -3.90 -8.94 -15.10
CA PHE A 134 -4.58 -9.50 -13.93
C PHE A 134 -5.09 -8.46 -12.92
N GLY A 135 -4.91 -7.14 -13.13
CA GLY A 135 -5.32 -6.22 -12.05
C GLY A 135 -5.30 -4.71 -12.26
N GLY A 136 -6.12 -4.17 -13.16
CA GLY A 136 -6.18 -2.72 -13.46
C GLY A 136 -6.26 -1.75 -12.26
N ILE A 137 -6.86 -2.12 -11.12
CA ILE A 137 -6.87 -1.27 -9.90
C ILE A 137 -5.60 -1.46 -9.05
N PHE A 138 -5.10 -2.69 -8.96
CA PHE A 138 -3.90 -3.05 -8.20
C PHE A 138 -2.64 -2.48 -8.87
N GLU A 139 -2.51 -2.66 -10.18
CA GLU A 139 -1.39 -2.15 -10.96
C GLU A 139 -1.34 -0.63 -10.93
N SER A 140 -2.51 0.03 -10.97
CA SER A 140 -2.59 1.48 -10.82
C SER A 140 -2.09 1.96 -9.45
N GLY A 141 -2.44 1.26 -8.37
CA GLY A 141 -1.98 1.59 -7.01
C GLY A 141 -0.48 1.37 -6.80
N VAL A 142 0.08 0.25 -7.26
CA VAL A 142 1.52 -0.02 -7.20
C VAL A 142 2.30 0.92 -8.10
N LYS A 143 1.81 1.20 -9.31
CA LYS A 143 2.43 2.15 -10.24
C LYS A 143 2.43 3.57 -9.67
N SER A 144 1.33 4.02 -9.09
CA SER A 144 1.22 5.30 -8.38
C SER A 144 2.22 5.35 -7.22
N MET A 145 2.27 4.34 -6.36
CA MET A 145 3.23 4.26 -5.27
C MET A 145 4.69 4.37 -5.76
N LYS A 146 5.08 3.59 -6.77
CA LYS A 146 6.43 3.63 -7.37
C LYS A 146 6.76 5.03 -7.89
N PHE A 147 5.79 5.66 -8.56
CA PHE A 147 5.91 7.00 -9.10
C PHE A 147 6.11 8.05 -7.98
N HIS A 148 5.30 7.99 -6.92
CA HIS A 148 5.41 8.91 -5.78
C HIS A 148 6.71 8.72 -5.01
N LEU A 149 7.12 7.47 -4.77
CA LEU A 149 8.36 7.18 -4.07
C LEU A 149 9.57 7.76 -4.81
N LYS A 150 9.62 7.59 -6.14
CA LYS A 150 10.68 8.19 -6.98
C LYS A 150 10.64 9.71 -6.98
N ARG A 151 9.45 10.32 -7.01
CA ARG A 151 9.29 11.78 -7.00
C ARG A 151 9.68 12.42 -5.67
N VAL A 152 9.29 11.79 -4.56
CA VAL A 152 9.54 12.29 -3.20
C VAL A 152 11.02 12.18 -2.86
N ILE A 153 11.62 11.00 -3.07
CA ILE A 153 13.06 10.82 -2.86
C ILE A 153 13.83 11.72 -3.83
N GLY A 154 13.37 11.83 -5.09
CA GLY A 154 13.89 12.75 -6.08
C GLY A 154 15.39 12.54 -6.30
N LEU A 155 16.17 13.61 -6.09
CA LEU A 155 17.63 13.62 -6.21
C LEU A 155 18.36 13.39 -4.89
N GLN A 156 17.64 13.16 -3.79
CA GLN A 156 18.26 12.94 -2.49
C GLN A 156 19.03 11.61 -2.49
N VAL A 157 20.30 11.67 -2.07
CA VAL A 157 21.12 10.47 -1.88
C VAL A 157 21.04 10.06 -0.42
N LEU A 158 20.34 8.95 -0.18
CA LEU A 158 20.10 8.38 1.15
C LEU A 158 21.20 7.37 1.51
N THR A 159 21.46 7.12 2.79
CA THR A 159 22.14 5.89 3.21
C THR A 159 21.16 4.72 3.13
N PHE A 160 21.68 3.49 3.19
CA PHE A 160 20.81 2.31 3.15
C PHE A 160 19.83 2.27 4.33
N GLU A 161 20.28 2.64 5.53
CA GLU A 161 19.43 2.77 6.72
C GLU A 161 18.35 3.86 6.56
N GLU A 162 18.69 5.00 5.99
CA GLU A 162 17.73 6.08 5.70
C GLU A 162 16.68 5.63 4.68
N LEU A 163 17.09 4.85 3.66
CA LEU A 163 16.17 4.27 2.69
C LEU A 163 15.20 3.28 3.38
N ILE A 164 15.69 2.34 4.19
CA ILE A 164 14.84 1.41 4.96
C ILE A 164 13.86 2.20 5.85
N THR A 165 14.33 3.24 6.51
CA THR A 165 13.49 4.09 7.38
C THR A 165 12.36 4.76 6.59
N ILE A 166 12.64 5.32 5.41
CA ILE A 166 11.59 5.91 4.58
C ILE A 166 10.63 4.84 4.07
N LEU A 167 11.14 3.69 3.62
CA LEU A 167 10.31 2.61 3.09
C LEU A 167 9.34 2.07 4.14
N THR A 168 9.79 1.89 5.38
CA THR A 168 8.93 1.45 6.48
C THR A 168 7.85 2.49 6.83
N LYS A 169 8.18 3.78 6.84
CA LYS A 169 7.18 4.85 7.03
C LYS A 169 6.19 4.94 5.85
N VAL A 170 6.66 4.78 4.63
CA VAL A 170 5.83 4.72 3.42
C VAL A 170 4.93 3.49 3.41
N GLU A 171 5.43 2.33 3.81
CA GLU A 171 4.64 1.10 3.99
C GLU A 171 3.48 1.35 4.97
N ALA A 172 3.75 2.01 6.10
CA ALA A 172 2.71 2.37 7.05
C ALA A 172 1.65 3.30 6.42
N ILE A 173 2.08 4.33 5.68
CA ILE A 173 1.18 5.25 4.96
C ILE A 173 0.26 4.49 3.99
N LEU A 174 0.83 3.64 3.16
CA LEU A 174 0.08 2.89 2.15
C LEU A 174 -0.92 1.90 2.79
N ASN A 175 -0.56 1.34 3.93
CA ASN A 175 -1.41 0.42 4.69
C ASN A 175 -2.40 1.11 5.64
N SER A 176 -2.26 2.41 5.89
CA SER A 176 -3.27 3.21 6.61
C SER A 176 -4.49 3.56 5.77
N ARG A 177 -4.43 3.34 4.45
CA ARG A 177 -5.50 3.80 3.55
C ARG A 177 -6.85 3.14 3.90
N PRO A 178 -7.96 3.89 3.83
CA PRO A 178 -9.30 3.36 4.03
C PRO A 178 -9.65 2.29 2.97
N LEU A 179 -10.41 1.27 3.35
CA LEU A 179 -10.97 0.27 2.44
C LEU A 179 -12.50 0.38 2.41
N CYS A 180 -13.13 0.27 3.57
CA CYS A 180 -14.56 0.35 3.78
C CYS A 180 -14.85 0.68 5.24
N CYS A 181 -16.13 0.78 5.59
CA CYS A 181 -16.60 0.93 6.97
C CYS A 181 -16.21 -0.31 7.79
N LEU A 182 -15.69 -0.10 8.99
CA LEU A 182 -15.35 -1.22 9.90
C LEU A 182 -16.60 -1.82 10.55
N SER A 183 -17.58 -0.98 10.85
CA SER A 183 -18.77 -1.35 11.62
C SER A 183 -20.06 -0.84 10.96
N PRO A 184 -21.16 -1.60 11.05
CA PRO A 184 -22.47 -1.12 10.63
C PRO A 184 -23.10 -0.13 11.62
N ASP A 185 -22.61 -0.02 12.86
CA ASP A 185 -23.21 0.81 13.92
C ASP A 185 -23.35 2.28 13.47
N PRO A 186 -24.58 2.86 13.48
CA PRO A 186 -24.83 4.26 13.14
C PRO A 186 -24.02 5.30 13.93
N ASN A 187 -23.49 4.93 15.10
CA ASN A 187 -22.69 5.80 15.95
C ASN A 187 -21.19 5.71 15.69
N GLU A 188 -20.72 4.67 14.99
CA GLU A 188 -19.31 4.46 14.68
C GLU A 188 -18.96 4.99 13.28
N VAL A 189 -17.78 5.58 13.17
CA VAL A 189 -17.24 6.15 11.91
C VAL A 189 -15.92 5.50 11.52
N ASP A 190 -15.59 4.38 12.15
CA ASP A 190 -14.32 3.69 11.99
C ASP A 190 -14.19 3.08 10.60
N ILE A 191 -12.96 3.13 10.10
CA ILE A 191 -12.59 2.68 8.76
C ILE A 191 -11.71 1.45 8.86
N LEU A 192 -12.03 0.42 8.08
CA LEU A 192 -11.16 -0.72 7.90
C LEU A 192 -10.01 -0.31 6.98
N THR A 193 -8.79 -0.66 7.36
CA THR A 193 -7.57 -0.39 6.59
C THR A 193 -6.76 -1.68 6.45
N PRO A 194 -5.85 -1.81 5.45
CA PRO A 194 -4.93 -2.94 5.41
C PRO A 194 -4.11 -3.11 6.70
N GLY A 195 -3.80 -2.01 7.38
CA GLY A 195 -3.10 -2.01 8.68
C GLY A 195 -3.81 -2.84 9.74
N HIS A 196 -5.15 -2.84 9.76
CA HIS A 196 -5.93 -3.66 10.69
C HIS A 196 -5.62 -5.16 10.54
N PHE A 197 -5.32 -5.64 9.33
CA PHE A 197 -4.94 -7.03 9.10
C PHE A 197 -3.47 -7.33 9.48
N LEU A 198 -2.65 -6.30 9.69
CA LEU A 198 -1.22 -6.45 9.98
C LEU A 198 -0.92 -6.36 11.48
N VAL A 199 -1.57 -5.43 12.17
CA VAL A 199 -1.32 -5.15 13.60
C VAL A 199 -2.58 -5.30 14.46
N HIS A 200 -3.70 -5.77 13.89
CA HIS A 200 -4.99 -5.90 14.58
C HIS A 200 -5.54 -4.56 15.11
N GLY A 201 -5.22 -3.46 14.41
CA GLY A 201 -5.67 -2.12 14.71
C GLY A 201 -5.17 -1.08 13.70
N SER A 202 -5.43 0.19 13.99
CA SER A 202 -4.93 1.30 13.18
C SER A 202 -3.42 1.48 13.34
N LEU A 203 -2.74 1.72 12.23
CA LEU A 203 -1.33 2.10 12.24
C LEU A 203 -1.21 3.53 12.76
N ILE A 204 -0.41 3.70 13.81
CA ILE A 204 -0.09 5.00 14.42
C ILE A 204 1.41 5.28 14.27
N SER A 205 1.76 6.54 14.04
CA SER A 205 3.16 6.98 13.96
C SER A 205 3.58 7.68 15.25
N LEU A 206 4.90 7.78 15.44
CA LEU A 206 5.46 8.68 16.45
C LEU A 206 5.03 10.13 16.17
N PRO A 207 4.87 10.98 17.20
CA PRO A 207 4.60 12.39 17.00
C PRO A 207 5.79 13.06 16.32
N GLU A 208 5.53 13.81 15.25
CA GLU A 208 6.54 14.54 14.47
C GLU A 208 6.10 16.00 14.29
N PRO A 209 7.04 16.96 14.26
CA PRO A 209 6.72 18.35 13.92
C PRO A 209 6.30 18.46 12.46
N GLU A 210 5.45 19.43 12.14
CA GLU A 210 5.05 19.76 10.77
C GLU A 210 6.19 20.49 10.06
N LEU A 211 6.80 19.88 9.03
CA LEU A 211 8.00 20.38 8.35
C LEU A 211 7.76 20.70 6.88
N SER A 212 6.53 20.58 6.37
CA SER A 212 6.21 20.75 4.94
C SER A 212 6.70 22.09 4.39
N ASN A 213 6.51 23.18 5.15
CA ASN A 213 6.87 24.54 4.76
C ASN A 213 8.19 25.04 5.38
N GLU A 214 8.86 24.22 6.20
CA GLU A 214 10.08 24.64 6.88
C GLU A 214 11.34 24.36 6.05
N TYR A 215 12.32 25.25 6.16
CA TYR A 215 13.65 24.98 5.63
C TYR A 215 14.36 23.95 6.53
N VAL A 216 14.67 22.78 5.96
CA VAL A 216 15.43 21.75 6.64
C VAL A 216 16.88 21.82 6.18
N PRO A 217 17.86 22.11 7.07
CA PRO A 217 19.25 22.17 6.67
C PRO A 217 19.75 20.78 6.24
N PRO A 218 20.60 20.64 5.21
CA PRO A 218 21.04 19.34 4.68
C PRO A 218 21.69 18.39 5.71
N ARG A 219 22.25 18.96 6.78
CA ARG A 219 22.85 18.22 7.91
C ARG A 219 21.82 17.58 8.84
N ALA A 220 20.60 18.10 8.89
CA ALA A 220 19.50 17.57 9.70
C ALA A 220 18.83 16.38 9.00
N ARG A 221 19.57 15.27 8.89
CA ARG A 221 19.13 14.08 8.15
C ARG A 221 17.80 13.53 8.66
N TRP A 222 17.59 13.51 9.98
CA TRP A 222 16.34 13.03 10.57
C TRP A 222 15.13 13.87 10.15
N GLN A 223 15.21 15.21 10.29
CA GLN A 223 14.17 16.14 9.84
C GLN A 223 13.91 16.02 8.33
N MET A 224 14.96 15.73 7.53
CA MET A 224 14.79 15.47 6.11
C MET A 224 13.96 14.21 5.87
N LEU A 225 14.18 13.10 6.60
CA LEU A 225 13.35 11.89 6.47
C LEU A 225 11.89 12.16 6.87
N GLN A 226 11.67 12.95 7.92
CA GLN A 226 10.33 13.38 8.35
C GLN A 226 9.64 14.18 7.26
N LYS A 227 10.32 15.19 6.69
CA LYS A 227 9.80 16.00 5.58
C LYS A 227 9.51 15.17 4.32
N LEU A 228 10.37 14.21 3.98
CA LEU A 228 10.13 13.29 2.86
C LEU A 228 8.88 12.43 3.11
N THR A 229 8.70 11.96 4.34
CA THR A 229 7.50 11.19 4.73
C THR A 229 6.23 12.04 4.59
N GLN A 230 6.23 13.25 5.12
CA GLN A 230 5.09 14.19 5.03
C GLN A 230 4.78 14.52 3.56
N SER A 231 5.81 14.79 2.76
CA SER A 231 5.66 15.05 1.32
C SER A 231 5.05 13.85 0.59
N PHE A 232 5.47 12.62 0.92
CA PHE A 232 4.86 11.41 0.37
C PHE A 232 3.40 11.31 0.78
N TRP A 233 3.08 11.51 2.06
CA TRP A 233 1.73 11.48 2.59
C TRP A 233 0.80 12.43 1.85
N HIS A 234 1.14 13.72 1.74
CA HIS A 234 0.25 14.71 1.11
C HIS A 234 0.00 14.40 -0.37
N ILE A 235 1.02 13.94 -1.10
CA ILE A 235 0.87 13.56 -2.51
C ILE A 235 0.00 12.30 -2.62
N TRP A 236 0.29 11.27 -1.83
CA TRP A 236 -0.42 10.00 -1.84
C TRP A 236 -1.88 10.15 -1.41
N GLN A 237 -2.16 10.86 -0.32
CA GLN A 237 -3.50 11.09 0.21
C GLN A 237 -4.36 11.80 -0.83
N ARG A 238 -3.84 12.87 -1.45
CA ARG A 238 -4.53 13.58 -2.52
C ARG A 238 -4.83 12.68 -3.71
N ASP A 239 -3.82 11.94 -4.20
CA ASP A 239 -3.97 11.10 -5.38
C ASP A 239 -4.93 9.92 -5.11
N TYR A 240 -4.87 9.32 -3.91
CA TYR A 240 -5.80 8.30 -3.47
C TYR A 240 -7.24 8.84 -3.38
N LEU A 241 -7.46 10.00 -2.75
CA LEU A 241 -8.78 10.63 -2.68
C LEU A 241 -9.32 10.94 -4.08
N HIS A 242 -8.47 11.37 -5.02
CA HIS A 242 -8.86 11.53 -6.41
C HIS A 242 -9.27 10.22 -7.07
N THR A 243 -8.60 9.09 -6.78
CA THR A 243 -9.04 7.78 -7.30
C THR A 243 -10.42 7.38 -6.80
N LEU A 244 -10.79 7.73 -5.57
CA LEU A 244 -12.13 7.51 -5.03
C LEU A 244 -13.18 8.45 -5.68
N GLN A 245 -12.76 9.66 -6.05
CA GLN A 245 -13.62 10.65 -6.72
C GLN A 245 -13.71 10.46 -8.24
N GLN A 246 -13.00 9.49 -8.85
CA GLN A 246 -12.99 9.32 -10.29
C GLN A 246 -14.41 9.05 -10.79
N ARG A 247 -14.99 10.10 -11.39
CA ARG A 247 -16.35 10.09 -11.91
C ARG A 247 -16.45 9.09 -13.06
N ALA A 248 -17.51 8.28 -13.06
CA ALA A 248 -17.95 7.65 -14.30
C ALA A 248 -18.06 8.74 -15.38
N LYS A 249 -17.56 8.46 -16.59
CA LYS A 249 -17.53 9.39 -17.74
C LYS A 249 -18.79 10.25 -17.75
N TRP A 250 -18.64 11.54 -18.05
CA TRP A 250 -19.64 12.63 -18.01
C TRP A 250 -21.06 12.33 -18.54
N PHE A 251 -21.27 11.18 -19.18
CA PHE A 251 -22.53 10.68 -19.74
C PHE A 251 -23.35 9.78 -18.80
N ARG A 252 -22.96 9.57 -17.53
CA ARG A 252 -23.76 8.79 -16.57
C ARG A 252 -24.13 9.62 -15.34
N GLU A 253 -25.43 9.67 -15.04
CA GLU A 253 -25.93 10.18 -13.76
C GLU A 253 -25.26 9.42 -12.60
N GLN A 254 -24.82 10.16 -11.60
CA GLN A 254 -24.20 9.57 -10.41
C GLN A 254 -25.26 9.43 -9.32
N PRO A 255 -25.25 8.31 -8.57
CA PRO A 255 -26.09 8.19 -7.40
C PRO A 255 -25.74 9.30 -6.41
N ASN A 256 -26.78 9.96 -5.89
CA ASN A 256 -26.61 10.93 -4.80
C ASN A 256 -26.01 10.24 -3.57
N ILE A 257 -25.36 11.03 -2.71
CA ILE A 257 -24.99 10.57 -1.37
C ILE A 257 -26.28 10.38 -0.55
N HIS A 258 -26.35 9.30 0.22
CA HIS A 258 -27.51 8.97 1.04
C HIS A 258 -27.20 9.09 2.53
N VAL A 259 -28.27 9.24 3.32
CA VAL A 259 -28.19 9.14 4.78
C VAL A 259 -27.68 7.75 5.15
N GLY A 260 -26.69 7.71 6.05
CA GLY A 260 -26.03 6.49 6.49
C GLY A 260 -24.69 6.21 5.80
N ASP A 261 -24.38 6.85 4.67
CA ASP A 261 -23.11 6.65 3.96
C ASP A 261 -21.93 7.14 4.80
N ILE A 262 -20.83 6.37 4.83
CA ILE A 262 -19.56 6.83 5.42
C ILE A 262 -18.71 7.44 4.31
N VAL A 263 -18.24 8.66 4.56
CA VAL A 263 -17.45 9.45 3.63
C VAL A 263 -16.14 9.87 4.27
N LEU A 264 -15.08 9.96 3.48
CA LEU A 264 -13.86 10.63 3.87
C LEU A 264 -14.01 12.14 3.65
N ILE A 265 -13.55 12.92 4.61
CA ILE A 265 -13.50 14.37 4.55
C ILE A 265 -12.15 14.77 3.97
N VAL A 266 -12.18 15.47 2.82
CA VAL A 266 -10.96 15.93 2.15
C VAL A 266 -10.36 17.09 2.95
N ASP A 267 -9.27 16.80 3.65
CA ASP A 267 -8.47 17.75 4.42
C ASP A 267 -6.99 17.56 4.09
N SER A 268 -6.37 18.60 3.53
CA SER A 268 -4.98 18.58 3.08
C SER A 268 -3.96 18.71 4.21
N ASN A 269 -4.41 19.13 5.40
CA ASN A 269 -3.53 19.49 6.51
C ASN A 269 -3.44 18.39 7.57
N LEU A 270 -3.89 17.18 7.24
CA LEU A 270 -3.81 16.05 8.16
C LEU A 270 -2.37 15.54 8.27
N PRO A 271 -1.92 15.16 9.48
CA PRO A 271 -0.65 14.49 9.64
C PRO A 271 -0.67 13.11 8.96
N PRO A 272 0.51 12.52 8.69
CA PRO A 272 0.59 11.18 8.13
C PRO A 272 -0.23 10.15 8.90
N LEU A 273 -0.84 9.21 8.17
CA LEU A 273 -1.70 8.12 8.68
C LEU A 273 -3.10 8.55 9.14
N GLU A 274 -3.40 9.84 9.22
CA GLU A 274 -4.71 10.31 9.66
C GLU A 274 -5.71 10.47 8.52
N TRP A 275 -6.87 9.85 8.69
CA TRP A 275 -7.99 9.94 7.75
C TRP A 275 -9.21 10.44 8.51
N ARG A 276 -9.72 11.62 8.13
CA ARG A 276 -10.99 12.11 8.68
C ARG A 276 -12.15 11.45 7.95
N SER A 277 -12.99 10.74 8.69
CA SER A 277 -14.24 10.16 8.22
C SER A 277 -15.44 10.82 8.90
N GLY A 278 -16.61 10.67 8.29
CA GLY A 278 -17.88 11.02 8.89
C GLY A 278 -19.01 10.23 8.26
N ARG A 279 -20.08 10.03 9.02
CA ARG A 279 -21.30 9.38 8.56
C ARG A 279 -22.34 10.43 8.18
N VAL A 280 -22.98 10.28 7.03
CA VAL A 280 -24.01 11.20 6.55
C VAL A 280 -25.25 11.03 7.43
N GLN A 281 -25.63 12.09 8.12
CA GLN A 281 -26.82 12.13 8.96
C GLN A 281 -28.00 12.74 8.21
N ASP A 282 -27.77 13.85 7.50
CA ASP A 282 -28.79 14.52 6.70
C ASP A 282 -28.25 14.95 5.34
N VAL A 283 -29.10 14.94 4.34
CA VAL A 283 -28.82 15.42 2.98
C VAL A 283 -29.61 16.68 2.69
N HIS A 284 -28.98 17.65 2.02
CA HIS A 284 -29.59 18.94 1.66
C HIS A 284 -29.61 19.08 0.13
N PRO A 285 -30.66 18.56 -0.54
CA PRO A 285 -30.79 18.65 -1.99
C PRO A 285 -31.15 20.06 -2.46
N GLY A 286 -30.70 20.42 -3.66
CA GLY A 286 -31.13 21.65 -4.34
C GLY A 286 -32.53 21.53 -4.96
N LYS A 287 -33.00 22.60 -5.60
CA LYS A 287 -34.30 22.61 -6.31
C LYS A 287 -34.39 21.57 -7.44
N ASP A 288 -33.25 21.11 -7.94
CA ASP A 288 -33.08 20.09 -8.97
C ASP A 288 -32.93 18.67 -8.41
N GLY A 289 -33.09 18.47 -7.09
CA GLY A 289 -32.96 17.17 -6.43
C GLY A 289 -31.51 16.68 -6.24
N VAL A 290 -30.51 17.48 -6.64
CA VAL A 290 -29.09 17.12 -6.52
C VAL A 290 -28.56 17.48 -5.13
N VAL A 291 -27.99 16.51 -4.41
CA VAL A 291 -27.40 16.72 -3.09
C VAL A 291 -26.07 17.47 -3.25
N ARG A 292 -26.03 18.73 -2.75
CA ARG A 292 -24.81 19.56 -2.80
C ARG A 292 -24.14 19.70 -1.44
N VAL A 293 -24.91 19.58 -0.37
CA VAL A 293 -24.45 19.73 1.01
C VAL A 293 -25.02 18.59 1.85
N VAL A 294 -24.22 18.09 2.78
CA VAL A 294 -24.63 17.07 3.75
C VAL A 294 -24.23 17.49 5.17
N THR A 295 -25.03 17.06 6.14
CA THR A 295 -24.65 17.08 7.57
C THR A 295 -23.97 15.76 7.88
N LEU A 296 -22.74 15.81 8.38
CA LEU A 296 -21.96 14.66 8.78
C LEU A 296 -21.89 14.56 10.30
N ARG A 297 -21.95 13.35 10.81
CA ARG A 297 -21.52 13.01 12.17
C ARG A 297 -20.08 12.53 12.13
N THR A 298 -19.22 13.19 12.88
CA THR A 298 -17.80 12.83 13.07
C THR A 298 -17.58 12.44 14.53
N THR A 299 -16.39 11.91 14.85
CA THR A 299 -15.98 11.65 16.24
C THR A 299 -16.07 12.91 17.12
N ASN A 300 -15.87 14.09 16.53
CA ASN A 300 -15.80 15.38 17.23
C ASN A 300 -17.13 16.16 17.16
N GLY A 301 -18.22 15.54 16.67
CA GLY A 301 -19.54 16.15 16.56
C GLY A 301 -20.02 16.36 15.12
N LEU A 302 -21.00 17.25 14.95
CA LEU A 302 -21.68 17.48 13.68
C LEU A 302 -20.97 18.52 12.82
N LEU A 303 -20.86 18.24 11.52
CA LEU A 303 -20.16 19.06 10.56
C LEU A 303 -20.96 19.16 9.26
N LYS A 304 -21.26 20.37 8.78
CA LYS A 304 -21.82 20.57 7.44
C LYS A 304 -20.71 20.72 6.41
N ARG A 305 -20.78 19.95 5.32
CA ARG A 305 -19.79 20.01 4.23
C ARG A 305 -20.45 19.87 2.86
N PRO A 306 -19.89 20.56 1.84
CA PRO A 306 -20.29 20.34 0.46
C PRO A 306 -19.78 19.00 -0.05
N VAL A 307 -20.55 18.34 -0.92
CA VAL A 307 -20.24 17.00 -1.46
C VAL A 307 -18.90 16.96 -2.21
N ASN A 308 -18.47 18.07 -2.81
CA ASN A 308 -17.17 18.16 -3.50
C ASN A 308 -15.95 18.07 -2.56
N LYS A 309 -16.15 18.21 -1.24
CA LYS A 309 -15.12 18.02 -0.21
C LYS A 309 -15.20 16.65 0.46
N LEU A 310 -16.00 15.76 -0.09
CA LEU A 310 -16.24 14.43 0.45
C LEU A 310 -15.88 13.37 -0.60
N CYS A 311 -15.38 12.24 -0.12
CA CYS A 311 -15.15 11.05 -0.92
C CYS A 311 -15.96 9.90 -0.30
N PRO A 312 -17.07 9.46 -0.92
CA PRO A 312 -17.77 8.29 -0.42
C PRO A 312 -16.83 7.08 -0.47
N LEU A 313 -16.79 6.32 0.63
CA LEU A 313 -16.10 5.04 0.61
C LEU A 313 -16.86 4.08 -0.30
N PRO A 314 -16.17 3.19 -1.03
CA PRO A 314 -16.84 2.16 -1.80
C PRO A 314 -17.64 1.29 -0.82
N LEU A 315 -18.97 1.40 -0.90
CA LEU A 315 -19.89 0.50 -0.21
C LEU A 315 -19.63 -0.92 -0.74
N ASN A 316 -19.59 -1.88 0.17
CA ASN A 316 -19.33 -3.31 -0.07
C ASN A 316 -19.73 -3.76 -1.49
N GLN A 317 -18.74 -4.12 -2.31
CA GLN A 317 -18.95 -4.92 -3.53
C GLN A 317 -19.12 -6.39 -3.15
#